data_AF-A0AAU2E1J9-F1
#
_entry.id   AF-A0AAU2E1J9-F1
#
_cell.length_a   1.000
_cell.length_b   1.000
_cell.length_c   1.000
_cell.angle_alpha   90.00
_cell.angle_beta   90.00
_cell.angle_gamma   90.00
#
_symmetry.space_group_name_H-M   'P 1'
#
loop_
_entity.id
_entity.type
_entity.pdbx_description
1 polymer ?
#
loop_
_entity_poly.entity_id
_entity_poly.type
_entity_poly.pdbx_seq_one_letter_code
_entity_poly.pdbx_strand_id
1 'polypeptide(L)'
;MSELVPGGNVPLPGGVVTVRVPGPFDVSALITDDSGRVGSDDDFVFYNQPAAPGARLHGDTLTVDPPGLRAGAARVTVVISPADPATPLGRLPAPTLHVTGPGDRPLARFTPPRPRQETVLLLAELYRRGDGWKLRALGQGYADGLAGLARDFGVDVADEPAPPPAPTTPAPPPAHPAPNAHSTTGRASHGGSATLPTTGMSSPARPAPGTPSSTAPAPQQPSRIRLATHSHSLAAVAGDERGHVERAGDPEGFLGLVNSARSTVGSPPVSLHGRLTAAARAHASAMASAGRLGVEGPDGVSVHQRVVAAGYAYLTVGEHLVSGPRTPAEFVAYCLRTEQPRHTLHDPVFRHAGLAHVTDGRSGDTYWTALWATPFSPAGLARTQDEVVDLTNLERARAGLAPLAADPSLGAAAQAYSADMAARAFYSHTSPEGTQPWDRAAAAGSTRRSIGENIACGQRSPAEVVTGWMNSPGHRANILKPGFTHLGVGFAGGGPAGTYWTQLFGA
;
A
#
# COMPACT_ATOMS: atom_id res chain seq x y z
N MET A 1 -20.60 10.81 -29.91
CA MET A 1 -19.56 9.77 -29.71
C MET A 1 -18.97 9.39 -31.05
N SER A 2 -17.67 9.59 -31.23
CA SER A 2 -16.90 9.16 -32.40
C SER A 2 -16.25 7.81 -32.12
N GLU A 3 -16.45 6.82 -32.98
CA GLU A 3 -15.61 5.62 -32.99
C GLU A 3 -14.26 6.00 -33.62
N LEU A 4 -13.16 5.79 -32.91
CA LEU A 4 -11.81 6.08 -33.40
C LEU A 4 -11.17 4.80 -33.95
N VAL A 5 -10.25 4.99 -34.88
CA VAL A 5 -9.28 3.99 -35.36
C VAL A 5 -7.88 4.41 -34.91
N PRO A 6 -6.85 3.53 -34.93
CA PRO A 6 -5.47 3.91 -34.63
C PRO A 6 -5.03 5.16 -35.41
N GLY A 7 -4.44 6.15 -34.73
CA GLY A 7 -4.08 7.47 -35.28
C GLY A 7 -5.24 8.48 -35.39
N GLY A 8 -6.49 8.02 -35.28
CA GLY A 8 -7.69 8.85 -35.27
C GLY A 8 -7.71 9.80 -34.06
N ASN A 9 -8.22 11.02 -34.24
CA ASN A 9 -8.21 12.05 -33.19
C ASN A 9 -9.45 12.95 -33.23
N VAL A 10 -9.86 13.42 -32.04
CA VAL A 10 -11.04 14.27 -31.83
C VAL A 10 -10.64 15.47 -30.94
N PRO A 11 -11.16 16.69 -31.18
CA PRO A 11 -10.99 17.78 -30.22
C PRO A 11 -11.72 17.47 -28.90
N LEU A 12 -11.10 17.81 -27.78
CA LEU A 12 -11.75 17.73 -26.47
C LEU A 12 -12.49 19.04 -26.17
N PRO A 13 -13.64 18.99 -25.49
CA PRO A 13 -14.24 20.19 -24.91
C PRO A 13 -13.32 20.74 -23.80
N GLY A 14 -13.47 22.02 -23.47
CA GLY A 14 -12.88 22.56 -22.25
C GLY A 14 -13.50 21.95 -20.99
N GLY A 15 -12.71 21.89 -19.91
CA GLY A 15 -13.09 21.26 -18.65
C GLY A 15 -12.74 19.77 -18.57
N VAL A 16 -13.27 19.12 -17.54
CA VAL A 16 -12.93 17.75 -17.15
C VAL A 16 -13.35 16.72 -18.20
N VAL A 17 -12.44 15.80 -18.51
CA VAL A 17 -12.63 14.66 -19.40
C VAL A 17 -12.42 13.37 -18.62
N THR A 18 -13.30 12.40 -18.80
CA THR A 18 -13.22 11.10 -18.14
C THR A 18 -12.90 10.01 -19.17
N VAL A 19 -11.90 9.20 -18.88
CA VAL A 19 -11.41 8.10 -19.72
C VAL A 19 -11.60 6.80 -18.94
N ARG A 20 -12.40 5.87 -19.45
CA ARG A 20 -12.71 4.60 -18.79
C ARG A 20 -12.33 3.41 -19.66
N VAL A 21 -11.68 2.40 -19.07
CA VAL A 21 -11.24 1.18 -19.75
C VAL A 21 -11.69 -0.07 -18.98
N PRO A 22 -12.95 -0.50 -19.12
CA PRO A 22 -13.45 -1.65 -18.37
C PRO A 22 -12.78 -2.96 -18.79
N GLY A 23 -12.46 -3.79 -17.81
CA GLY A 23 -11.93 -5.14 -18.01
C GLY A 23 -10.89 -5.52 -16.96
N PRO A 24 -10.18 -6.64 -17.17
CA PRO A 24 -9.09 -7.11 -16.30
C PRO A 24 -7.77 -6.36 -16.57
N PHE A 25 -7.83 -5.02 -16.59
CA PHE A 25 -6.70 -4.15 -16.91
C PHE A 25 -6.44 -3.17 -15.78
N ASP A 26 -5.17 -2.97 -15.44
CA ASP A 26 -4.75 -1.80 -14.69
C ASP A 26 -4.58 -0.63 -15.66
N VAL A 27 -5.15 0.52 -15.32
CA VAL A 27 -4.99 1.77 -16.06
C VAL A 27 -3.88 2.59 -15.42
N SER A 28 -3.06 3.25 -16.23
CA SER A 28 -2.06 4.22 -15.77
C SER A 28 -1.99 5.39 -16.75
N ALA A 29 -1.43 6.52 -16.31
CA ALA A 29 -1.26 7.71 -17.13
C ALA A 29 0.08 8.40 -16.87
N LEU A 30 0.76 8.81 -17.94
CA LEU A 30 2.01 9.57 -17.89
C LEU A 30 1.74 11.01 -18.33
N ILE A 31 1.99 11.99 -17.46
CA ILE A 31 1.84 13.42 -17.77
C ILE A 31 3.19 13.96 -18.23
N THR A 32 3.30 14.39 -19.49
CA THR A 32 4.58 14.84 -20.05
C THR A 32 4.53 16.24 -20.63
N ASP A 33 5.70 16.86 -20.71
CA ASP A 33 5.92 18.10 -21.44
C ASP A 33 6.05 17.88 -22.96
N ASP A 34 6.39 18.96 -23.68
CA ASP A 34 6.61 18.94 -25.14
C ASP A 34 7.84 18.09 -25.57
N SER A 35 8.77 17.79 -24.65
CA SER A 35 9.89 16.87 -24.90
C SER A 35 9.48 15.39 -24.83
N GLY A 36 8.26 15.12 -24.34
CA GLY A 36 7.77 13.76 -24.12
C GLY A 36 8.24 13.15 -22.79
N ARG A 37 8.72 13.97 -21.84
CA ARG A 37 9.19 13.50 -20.54
C ARG A 37 8.30 13.95 -19.38
N VAL A 38 8.24 13.12 -18.34
CA VAL A 38 7.72 13.50 -17.02
C VAL A 38 8.62 14.58 -16.38
N GLY A 39 8.06 15.40 -15.50
CA GLY A 39 8.77 16.41 -14.72
C GLY A 39 9.23 15.91 -13.34
N SER A 40 8.51 14.95 -12.76
CA SER A 40 8.88 14.18 -11.57
C SER A 40 8.11 12.85 -11.55
N ASP A 41 8.40 11.98 -10.58
CA ASP A 41 7.62 10.76 -10.36
C ASP A 41 6.13 11.06 -10.09
N ASP A 42 5.78 12.26 -9.58
CA ASP A 42 4.39 12.70 -9.33
C ASP A 42 3.52 12.77 -10.60
N ASP A 43 4.13 12.90 -11.78
CA ASP A 43 3.42 12.93 -13.07
C ASP A 43 2.96 11.54 -13.55
N PHE A 44 3.41 10.47 -12.89
CA PHE A 44 3.00 9.11 -13.23
C PHE A 44 1.82 8.68 -12.35
N VAL A 45 0.63 8.64 -12.94
CA VAL A 45 -0.61 8.20 -12.27
C VAL A 45 -0.82 6.71 -12.48
N PHE A 46 -0.89 5.93 -11.41
CA PHE A 46 -1.13 4.48 -11.45
C PHE A 46 -1.82 4.03 -10.16
N TYR A 47 -2.11 2.74 -9.99
CA TYR A 47 -2.89 2.25 -8.83
C TYR A 47 -2.30 2.67 -7.46
N ASN A 48 -0.97 2.78 -7.37
CA ASN A 48 -0.26 3.18 -6.15
C ASN A 48 -0.10 4.71 -6.00
N GLN A 49 -0.26 5.45 -7.08
CA GLN A 49 -0.22 6.91 -7.10
C GLN A 49 -1.43 7.41 -7.90
N PRO A 50 -2.65 7.33 -7.33
CA PRO A 50 -3.89 7.51 -8.09
C PRO A 50 -4.21 8.98 -8.39
N ALA A 51 -3.30 9.92 -8.15
CA ALA A 51 -3.53 11.33 -8.44
C ALA A 51 -2.22 12.07 -8.76
N ALA A 52 -2.35 13.05 -9.64
CA ALA A 52 -1.36 14.09 -9.98
C ALA A 52 -2.11 15.42 -10.16
N PRO A 53 -1.44 16.58 -10.23
CA PRO A 53 -2.09 17.83 -10.60
C PRO A 53 -2.86 17.67 -11.91
N GLY A 54 -4.18 17.89 -11.90
CA GLY A 54 -5.05 17.78 -13.07
C GLY A 54 -5.37 16.35 -13.53
N ALA A 55 -4.97 15.30 -12.82
CA ALA A 55 -5.32 13.92 -13.17
C ALA A 55 -5.61 13.06 -11.94
N ARG A 56 -6.63 12.19 -12.03
CA ARG A 56 -7.01 11.27 -10.95
C ARG A 56 -7.51 9.95 -11.51
N LEU A 57 -6.93 8.85 -11.05
CA LEU A 57 -7.34 7.49 -11.35
C LEU A 57 -8.24 6.93 -10.23
N HIS A 58 -9.29 6.23 -10.61
CA HIS A 58 -10.17 5.50 -9.70
C HIS A 58 -10.65 4.21 -10.38
N GLY A 59 -10.06 3.07 -9.99
CA GLY A 59 -10.33 1.79 -10.63
C GLY A 59 -10.01 1.81 -12.12
N ASP A 60 -11.01 1.51 -12.96
CA ASP A 60 -10.89 1.49 -14.43
C ASP A 60 -11.02 2.88 -15.09
N THR A 61 -11.13 3.95 -14.29
CA THR A 61 -11.52 5.29 -14.74
C THR A 61 -10.50 6.36 -14.36
N LEU A 62 -9.91 7.00 -15.37
CA LEU A 62 -9.01 8.15 -15.28
C LEU A 62 -9.76 9.44 -15.62
N THR A 63 -9.83 10.36 -14.67
CA THR A 63 -10.34 11.72 -14.84
C THR A 63 -9.17 12.68 -15.10
N VAL A 64 -9.26 13.51 -16.13
CA VAL A 64 -8.24 14.52 -16.49
C VAL A 64 -8.92 15.89 -16.59
N ASP A 65 -8.40 16.87 -15.87
CA ASP A 65 -8.76 18.28 -15.98
C ASP A 65 -7.59 19.05 -16.59
N PRO A 66 -7.58 19.31 -17.91
CA PRO A 66 -6.41 19.88 -18.59
C PRO A 66 -5.94 21.25 -18.06
N PRO A 67 -6.82 22.18 -17.61
CA PRO A 67 -6.42 23.41 -16.92
C PRO A 67 -5.78 23.20 -15.54
N GLY A 68 -6.08 22.08 -14.87
CA GLY A 68 -5.52 21.73 -13.56
C GLY A 68 -4.19 20.99 -13.63
N LEU A 69 -3.73 20.61 -14.83
CA LEU A 69 -2.41 19.98 -15.03
C LEU A 69 -1.28 20.95 -14.62
N ARG A 70 -0.14 20.40 -14.22
CA ARG A 70 1.04 21.20 -13.86
C ARG A 70 1.49 22.12 -15.00
N ALA A 71 2.19 23.19 -14.65
CA ALA A 71 2.84 24.06 -15.63
C ALA A 71 3.77 23.24 -16.54
N GLY A 72 3.72 23.54 -17.85
CA GLY A 72 4.50 22.84 -18.88
C GLY A 72 3.97 21.45 -19.28
N ALA A 73 2.88 20.94 -18.71
CA ALA A 73 2.25 19.72 -19.22
C ALA A 73 1.65 19.96 -20.61
N ALA A 74 2.00 19.11 -21.56
CA ALA A 74 1.55 19.15 -22.96
C ALA A 74 0.80 17.87 -23.38
N ARG A 75 0.95 16.78 -22.62
CA ARG A 75 0.37 15.47 -22.94
C ARG A 75 0.02 14.67 -21.69
N VAL A 76 -1.01 13.83 -21.81
CA VAL A 76 -1.36 12.77 -20.86
C VAL A 76 -1.54 11.48 -21.66
N THR A 77 -0.60 10.54 -21.54
CA THR A 77 -0.61 9.25 -22.26
C THR A 77 -1.29 8.20 -21.39
N VAL A 78 -2.38 7.60 -21.88
CA VAL A 78 -3.14 6.55 -21.19
C VAL A 78 -2.60 5.17 -21.58
N VAL A 79 -2.15 4.45 -20.57
CA VAL A 79 -1.51 3.13 -20.66
C VAL A 79 -2.39 2.10 -19.98
N ILE A 80 -2.35 0.86 -20.46
CA ILE A 80 -2.84 -0.30 -19.70
C ILE A 80 -1.81 -1.42 -19.59
N SER A 81 -1.92 -2.17 -18.50
CA SER A 81 -1.30 -3.48 -18.28
C SER A 81 -2.38 -4.51 -17.88
N PRO A 82 -2.08 -5.82 -17.93
CA PRO A 82 -2.89 -6.81 -17.23
C PRO A 82 -3.00 -6.47 -15.74
N ALA A 83 -4.20 -6.59 -15.16
CA ALA A 83 -4.40 -6.48 -13.70
C ALA A 83 -3.90 -7.73 -12.94
N ASP A 84 -3.70 -8.84 -13.66
CA ASP A 84 -2.97 -10.01 -13.19
C ASP A 84 -1.66 -10.13 -13.99
N PRO A 85 -0.47 -9.92 -13.38
CA PRO A 85 0.80 -10.00 -14.08
C PRO A 85 1.15 -11.42 -14.58
N ALA A 86 0.50 -12.47 -14.07
CA ALA A 86 0.67 -13.84 -14.57
C ALA A 86 -0.10 -14.10 -15.87
N THR A 87 -1.05 -13.23 -16.26
CA THR A 87 -1.83 -13.37 -17.48
C THR A 87 -1.34 -12.41 -18.58
N PRO A 88 -0.74 -12.92 -19.67
CA PRO A 88 -0.31 -12.08 -20.79
C PRO A 88 -1.45 -11.27 -21.41
N LEU A 89 -1.19 -10.00 -21.74
CA LEU A 89 -2.19 -9.07 -22.28
C LEU A 89 -2.91 -9.60 -23.53
N GLY A 90 -2.21 -10.35 -24.39
CA GLY A 90 -2.79 -11.01 -25.58
C GLY A 90 -3.79 -12.16 -25.28
N ARG A 91 -3.90 -12.63 -24.03
CA ARG A 91 -4.93 -13.58 -23.57
C ARG A 91 -6.17 -12.91 -22.98
N LEU A 92 -6.11 -11.61 -22.70
CA LEU A 92 -7.23 -10.84 -22.16
C LEU A 92 -8.22 -10.45 -23.27
N PRO A 93 -9.44 -9.98 -22.92
CA PRO A 93 -10.35 -9.35 -23.87
C PRO A 93 -9.68 -8.19 -24.63
N ALA A 94 -10.25 -7.77 -25.76
CA ALA A 94 -9.79 -6.53 -26.39
C ALA A 94 -10.19 -5.34 -25.49
N PRO A 95 -9.25 -4.48 -25.06
CA PRO A 95 -9.57 -3.33 -24.22
C PRO A 95 -10.45 -2.35 -25.00
N THR A 96 -11.43 -1.73 -24.36
CA THR A 96 -12.24 -0.67 -24.98
C THR A 96 -12.11 0.61 -24.18
N LEU A 97 -11.51 1.63 -24.78
CA LEU A 97 -11.45 2.98 -24.23
C LEU A 97 -12.79 3.69 -24.49
N HIS A 98 -13.41 4.20 -23.44
CA HIS A 98 -14.59 5.06 -23.47
C HIS A 98 -14.20 6.44 -22.96
N VAL A 99 -14.55 7.52 -23.68
CA VAL A 99 -14.23 8.88 -23.27
C VAL A 99 -15.48 9.75 -23.22
N THR A 100 -15.77 10.31 -22.06
CA THR A 100 -16.84 11.29 -21.83
C THR A 100 -16.25 12.66 -21.48
N GLY A 101 -16.99 13.72 -21.83
CA GLY A 101 -16.68 15.10 -21.44
C GLY A 101 -17.60 15.57 -20.31
N PRO A 102 -17.60 16.89 -20.02
CA PRO A 102 -18.45 17.46 -18.97
C PRO A 102 -19.92 17.07 -19.14
N GLY A 103 -20.57 16.69 -18.03
CA GLY A 103 -21.95 16.19 -18.03
C GLY A 103 -22.10 14.80 -18.68
N ASP A 104 -21.09 13.95 -18.56
CA ASP A 104 -21.02 12.57 -19.11
C ASP A 104 -21.27 12.45 -20.62
N ARG A 105 -21.11 13.55 -21.37
CA ARG A 105 -21.38 13.57 -22.81
C ARG A 105 -20.38 12.66 -23.55
N PRO A 106 -20.80 11.60 -24.25
CA PRO A 106 -19.89 10.63 -24.85
C PRO A 106 -19.16 11.22 -26.07
N LEU A 107 -17.86 11.45 -25.91
CA LEU A 107 -16.98 12.06 -26.90
C LEU A 107 -16.46 11.01 -27.88
N ALA A 108 -15.80 9.97 -27.37
CA ALA A 108 -15.13 8.97 -28.20
C ALA A 108 -15.20 7.56 -27.62
N ARG A 109 -15.04 6.57 -28.50
CA ARG A 109 -14.79 5.17 -28.17
C ARG A 109 -13.64 4.67 -29.05
N PHE A 110 -12.78 3.80 -28.51
CA PHE A 110 -11.69 3.17 -29.25
C PHE A 110 -11.48 1.73 -28.78
N THR A 111 -11.38 0.80 -29.72
CA THR A 111 -10.94 -0.58 -29.47
C THR A 111 -9.74 -0.87 -30.37
N PRO A 112 -8.50 -0.99 -29.84
CA PRO A 112 -7.33 -1.30 -30.64
C PRO A 112 -7.37 -2.76 -31.13
N PRO A 113 -6.56 -3.10 -32.15
CA PRO A 113 -6.24 -4.50 -32.47
C PRO A 113 -5.73 -5.24 -31.23
N ARG A 114 -5.98 -6.55 -31.13
CA ARG A 114 -5.47 -7.35 -30.01
C ARG A 114 -3.92 -7.36 -30.00
N PRO A 115 -3.26 -7.05 -28.88
CA PRO A 115 -1.85 -7.30 -28.71
C PRO A 115 -1.56 -8.80 -28.79
N ARG A 116 -0.33 -9.16 -29.18
CA ARG A 116 0.12 -10.56 -29.39
C ARG A 116 1.21 -10.96 -28.41
N GLN A 117 2.24 -10.14 -28.28
CA GLN A 117 3.44 -10.40 -27.47
C GLN A 117 3.73 -9.28 -26.47
N GLU A 118 3.04 -8.15 -26.62
CA GLU A 118 3.25 -6.93 -25.87
C GLU A 118 2.63 -7.03 -24.48
N THR A 119 3.39 -6.61 -23.47
CA THR A 119 3.02 -6.68 -22.05
C THR A 119 2.20 -5.49 -21.58
N VAL A 120 2.34 -4.34 -22.24
CA VAL A 120 1.54 -3.12 -21.99
C VAL A 120 1.12 -2.48 -23.31
N LEU A 121 0.10 -1.61 -23.25
CA LEU A 121 -0.52 -1.00 -24.43
C LEU A 121 -0.83 0.48 -24.18
N LEU A 122 -0.32 1.35 -25.03
CA LEU A 122 -0.67 2.76 -25.07
C LEU A 122 -2.00 2.87 -25.83
N LEU A 123 -3.09 3.14 -25.11
CA LEU A 123 -4.42 3.22 -25.71
C LEU A 123 -4.64 4.54 -26.43
N ALA A 124 -4.33 5.64 -25.78
CA ALA A 124 -4.61 6.97 -26.28
C ALA A 124 -3.70 8.01 -25.63
N GLU A 125 -3.57 9.17 -26.27
CA GLU A 125 -2.96 10.36 -25.66
C GLU A 125 -3.95 11.52 -25.72
N LEU A 126 -4.08 12.25 -24.61
CA LEU A 126 -4.63 13.59 -24.60
C LEU A 126 -3.43 14.53 -24.83
N TYR A 127 -3.50 15.42 -25.80
CA TYR A 127 -2.38 16.29 -26.16
C TYR A 127 -2.84 17.70 -26.51
N ARG A 128 -2.02 18.69 -26.14
CA ARG A 128 -2.24 20.09 -26.48
C ARG A 128 -1.99 20.32 -27.97
N ARG A 129 -2.84 21.12 -28.62
CA ARG A 129 -2.66 21.56 -30.01
C ARG A 129 -3.20 22.98 -30.18
N GLY A 130 -2.30 23.97 -30.17
CA GLY A 130 -2.67 25.37 -30.03
C GLY A 130 -3.24 25.65 -28.63
N ASP A 131 -4.34 26.39 -28.57
CA ASP A 131 -5.00 26.77 -27.31
C ASP A 131 -5.95 25.70 -26.75
N GLY A 132 -6.13 24.58 -27.47
CA GLY A 132 -7.03 23.49 -27.09
C GLY A 132 -6.33 22.15 -26.88
N TRP A 133 -7.08 21.20 -26.31
CA TRP A 133 -6.65 19.81 -26.15
C TRP A 133 -7.38 18.90 -27.14
N LYS A 134 -6.72 17.81 -27.52
CA LYS A 134 -7.25 16.77 -28.40
C LYS A 134 -6.97 15.39 -27.82
N LEU A 135 -7.83 14.43 -28.11
CA LEU A 135 -7.58 13.01 -27.87
C LEU A 135 -7.12 12.38 -29.18
N ARG A 136 -6.06 11.55 -29.15
CA ARG A 136 -5.64 10.66 -30.24
C ARG A 136 -5.68 9.21 -29.75
N ALA A 137 -6.30 8.33 -30.52
CA ALA A 137 -6.20 6.88 -30.33
C ALA A 137 -4.84 6.39 -30.84
N LEU A 138 -4.14 5.59 -30.04
CA LEU A 138 -2.83 5.03 -30.36
C LEU A 138 -2.98 3.54 -30.69
N GLY A 139 -3.20 2.70 -29.67
CA GLY A 139 -3.25 1.25 -29.83
C GLY A 139 -1.87 0.63 -30.09
N GLN A 140 -0.81 1.24 -29.56
CA GLN A 140 0.57 0.80 -29.75
C GLN A 140 1.00 -0.07 -28.56
N GLY A 141 1.38 -1.31 -28.83
CA GLY A 141 1.91 -2.21 -27.82
C GLY A 141 3.38 -1.89 -27.48
N TYR A 142 3.78 -2.24 -26.27
CA TYR A 142 5.14 -2.12 -25.76
C TYR A 142 5.59 -3.47 -25.17
N ALA A 143 6.76 -3.95 -25.62
CA ALA A 143 7.30 -5.26 -25.26
C ALA A 143 8.03 -5.27 -23.91
N ASP A 144 8.66 -4.15 -23.53
CA ASP A 144 9.56 -4.05 -22.38
C ASP A 144 8.85 -3.73 -21.04
N GLY A 145 7.56 -4.08 -20.94
CA GLY A 145 6.76 -3.84 -19.74
C GLY A 145 6.40 -2.37 -19.47
N LEU A 146 5.66 -2.16 -18.36
CA LEU A 146 5.38 -0.83 -17.84
C LEU A 146 6.67 -0.13 -17.40
N ALA A 147 7.65 -0.90 -16.93
CA ALA A 147 9.00 -0.45 -16.57
C ALA A 147 9.75 0.14 -17.77
N GLY A 148 9.88 -0.58 -18.89
CA GLY A 148 10.55 -0.08 -20.09
C GLY A 148 9.82 1.12 -20.70
N LEU A 149 8.49 1.09 -20.71
CA LEU A 149 7.69 2.25 -21.13
C LEU A 149 7.98 3.49 -20.26
N ALA A 150 8.08 3.34 -18.94
CA ALA A 150 8.36 4.44 -18.05
C ALA A 150 9.77 5.04 -18.31
N ARG A 151 10.79 4.22 -18.61
CA ARG A 151 12.14 4.67 -19.04
C ARG A 151 12.07 5.59 -20.25
N ASP A 152 11.34 5.18 -21.28
CA ASP A 152 11.22 5.94 -22.54
C ASP A 152 10.56 7.32 -22.35
N PHE A 153 9.66 7.44 -21.36
CA PHE A 153 9.00 8.68 -20.98
C PHE A 153 9.77 9.46 -19.87
N GLY A 154 11.02 9.08 -19.60
CA GLY A 154 11.92 9.80 -18.69
C GLY A 154 11.78 9.48 -17.20
N VAL A 155 11.02 8.45 -16.83
CA VAL A 155 10.98 7.89 -15.46
C VAL A 155 12.15 6.92 -15.32
N ASP A 156 13.04 7.11 -14.33
CA ASP A 156 14.41 6.54 -14.34
C ASP A 156 14.51 5.04 -13.94
N VAL A 157 13.75 4.13 -14.57
CA VAL A 157 13.62 2.75 -14.10
C VAL A 157 14.92 1.94 -14.21
N ALA A 158 15.39 1.38 -13.10
CA ALA A 158 16.55 0.46 -13.08
C ALA A 158 16.20 -0.89 -13.72
N ASP A 159 17.15 -1.54 -14.40
CA ASP A 159 16.94 -2.87 -14.98
C ASP A 159 16.76 -3.96 -13.90
N GLU A 160 15.87 -4.90 -14.19
CA GLU A 160 15.69 -6.11 -13.40
C GLU A 160 16.89 -7.05 -13.69
N PRO A 161 17.64 -7.51 -12.66
CA PRO A 161 18.71 -8.47 -12.89
C PRO A 161 18.09 -9.78 -13.40
N ALA A 162 18.58 -10.26 -14.55
CA ALA A 162 18.09 -11.50 -15.15
C ALA A 162 18.08 -12.64 -14.11
N PRO A 163 17.01 -13.47 -14.08
CA PRO A 163 16.89 -14.53 -13.09
C PRO A 163 18.12 -15.44 -13.15
N PRO A 164 18.70 -15.83 -12.00
CA PRO A 164 19.88 -16.68 -11.98
C PRO A 164 19.56 -17.98 -12.74
N PRO A 165 20.50 -18.51 -13.56
CA PRO A 165 20.27 -19.74 -14.31
C PRO A 165 19.87 -20.85 -13.34
N ALA A 166 18.80 -21.57 -13.67
CA ALA A 166 18.26 -22.62 -12.82
C ALA A 166 19.37 -23.59 -12.40
N PRO A 167 19.48 -23.97 -11.12
CA PRO A 167 20.53 -24.85 -10.65
C PRO A 167 20.46 -26.16 -11.43
N THR A 168 21.52 -26.45 -12.18
CA THR A 168 21.67 -27.72 -12.89
C THR A 168 21.70 -28.83 -11.84
N THR A 169 20.64 -29.64 -11.81
CA THR A 169 20.57 -30.80 -10.91
C THR A 169 21.78 -31.69 -11.18
N PRO A 170 22.67 -31.94 -10.21
CA PRO A 170 23.79 -32.84 -10.41
C PRO A 170 23.26 -34.22 -10.79
N ALA A 171 23.78 -34.80 -11.87
CA ALA A 171 23.41 -36.16 -12.25
C ALA A 171 23.69 -37.12 -11.08
N PRO A 172 22.80 -38.10 -10.81
CA PRO A 172 23.01 -39.04 -9.72
C PRO A 172 24.31 -39.82 -9.96
N PRO A 173 25.14 -40.06 -8.92
CA PRO A 173 26.37 -40.81 -9.08
C PRO A 173 26.09 -42.24 -9.53
N PRO A 174 26.96 -42.85 -10.36
CA PRO A 174 26.78 -44.22 -10.81
C PRO A 174 26.77 -45.18 -9.62
N ALA A 175 25.83 -46.12 -9.62
CA ALA A 175 25.71 -47.12 -8.56
C ALA A 175 26.94 -48.04 -8.54
N HIS A 176 27.73 -47.98 -7.47
CA HIS A 176 28.77 -48.96 -7.21
C HIS A 176 28.15 -50.30 -6.76
N PRO A 177 28.72 -51.45 -7.19
CA PRO A 177 28.15 -52.76 -6.91
C PRO A 177 28.30 -53.15 -5.44
N ALA A 178 27.35 -53.94 -4.93
CA ALA A 178 27.35 -54.42 -3.55
C ALA A 178 28.57 -55.32 -3.26
N PRO A 179 29.24 -55.16 -2.10
CA PRO A 179 30.32 -56.05 -1.69
C PRO A 179 29.75 -57.36 -1.09
N ASN A 180 30.39 -58.48 -1.43
CA ASN A 180 30.07 -59.80 -0.89
C ASN A 180 30.31 -59.86 0.63
N ALA A 181 29.50 -60.67 1.32
CA ALA A 181 29.62 -60.91 2.75
C ALA A 181 30.80 -61.83 3.08
N HIS A 182 31.67 -61.42 4.00
CA HIS A 182 32.55 -62.31 4.75
C HIS A 182 32.62 -61.95 6.24
N SER A 183 31.85 -62.72 7.02
CA SER A 183 32.26 -63.40 8.27
C SER A 183 33.32 -62.76 9.20
N THR A 184 32.82 -62.28 10.36
CA THR A 184 33.30 -62.58 11.73
C THR A 184 34.78 -62.41 12.12
N THR A 185 35.02 -61.45 13.02
CA THR A 185 35.56 -61.58 14.41
C THR A 185 35.73 -60.14 14.95
N GLY A 186 35.40 -59.73 16.17
CA GLY A 186 35.06 -60.44 17.40
C GLY A 186 36.01 -60.03 18.54
N ARG A 187 35.66 -59.02 19.36
CA ARG A 187 36.04 -58.89 20.79
C ARG A 187 35.35 -57.69 21.48
N ALA A 188 35.09 -57.79 22.78
CA ALA A 188 34.40 -56.79 23.59
C ALA A 188 35.27 -56.19 24.71
N SER A 189 34.94 -54.96 25.14
CA SER A 189 35.13 -54.39 26.50
C SER A 189 34.42 -53.03 26.55
N HIS A 190 33.43 -52.82 27.43
CA HIS A 190 33.56 -52.06 28.70
C HIS A 190 34.14 -50.63 28.49
N GLY A 191 33.54 -49.52 28.92
CA GLY A 191 32.51 -49.30 29.94
C GLY A 191 33.08 -48.41 31.06
N GLY A 192 32.47 -47.25 31.35
CA GLY A 192 32.96 -46.34 32.41
C GLY A 192 32.37 -44.93 32.40
N SER A 193 31.70 -44.56 33.49
CA SER A 193 31.08 -43.25 33.75
C SER A 193 31.95 -42.39 34.69
N ALA A 194 31.88 -41.05 34.59
CA ALA A 194 32.26 -40.07 35.62
C ALA A 194 31.83 -38.64 35.18
N THR A 195 30.80 -37.99 35.74
CA THR A 195 30.73 -37.15 36.96
C THR A 195 31.52 -35.81 36.97
N LEU A 196 30.76 -34.70 36.84
CA LEU A 196 30.73 -33.42 37.61
C LEU A 196 31.93 -32.98 38.49
N PRO A 197 32.18 -31.65 38.63
CA PRO A 197 31.58 -30.89 39.75
C PRO A 197 31.14 -29.42 39.45
N THR A 198 30.67 -28.72 40.50
CA THR A 198 29.79 -27.53 40.49
C THR A 198 30.37 -26.30 41.22
N THR A 199 30.10 -25.07 40.72
CA THR A 199 30.13 -23.74 41.43
C THR A 199 29.35 -22.68 40.61
N GLY A 200 28.76 -21.59 41.13
CA GLY A 200 28.46 -21.23 42.53
C GLY A 200 28.44 -19.70 42.83
N MET A 201 27.26 -19.10 43.08
CA MET A 201 27.02 -17.74 43.69
C MET A 201 27.45 -16.50 42.84
N SER A 202 26.93 -15.26 42.95
CA SER A 202 25.86 -14.62 43.75
C SER A 202 25.40 -13.27 43.11
N SER A 203 24.25 -12.70 43.55
CA SER A 203 23.77 -11.32 43.23
C SER A 203 23.95 -10.33 44.40
N PRO A 204 23.97 -9.01 44.15
CA PRO A 204 22.96 -8.09 44.73
C PRO A 204 22.57 -6.92 43.77
N ALA A 205 21.29 -6.49 43.64
CA ALA A 205 20.43 -5.66 44.51
C ALA A 205 20.46 -4.12 44.22
N ARG A 206 19.30 -3.47 44.40
CA ARG A 206 18.92 -2.10 43.96
C ARG A 206 18.71 -1.14 45.14
N PRO A 207 18.83 0.19 44.95
CA PRO A 207 18.02 1.15 45.72
C PRO A 207 17.25 2.17 44.83
N ALA A 208 16.32 2.91 45.45
CA ALA A 208 15.58 4.06 44.92
C ALA A 208 15.13 4.96 46.11
N PRO A 209 14.40 6.07 45.90
CA PRO A 209 14.94 7.41 45.61
C PRO A 209 14.72 8.40 46.78
N GLY A 210 15.25 9.63 46.66
CA GLY A 210 15.02 10.72 47.62
C GLY A 210 14.75 12.07 46.96
N THR A 211 13.82 12.85 47.54
CA THR A 211 13.54 14.26 47.24
C THR A 211 14.18 15.19 48.28
N PRO A 212 14.41 16.46 47.95
CA PRO A 212 13.69 17.51 48.70
C PRO A 212 13.27 18.74 47.86
N SER A 213 12.47 19.62 48.46
CA SER A 213 11.92 20.86 47.89
C SER A 213 12.67 22.12 48.36
N SER A 214 12.71 23.20 47.56
CA SER A 214 12.63 24.61 48.05
C SER A 214 12.49 25.67 46.93
N THR A 215 12.04 26.86 47.31
CA THR A 215 11.51 28.02 46.55
C THR A 215 12.51 29.00 45.87
N ALA A 216 12.11 29.54 44.70
CA ALA A 216 12.04 30.95 44.22
C ALA A 216 13.12 32.01 44.63
N PRO A 217 13.50 33.02 43.78
CA PRO A 217 12.58 33.91 43.04
C PRO A 217 12.97 34.31 41.58
N ALA A 218 12.12 35.12 40.93
CA ALA A 218 12.25 35.59 39.54
C ALA A 218 12.89 36.98 39.40
N PRO A 219 13.29 37.39 38.16
CA PRO A 219 12.63 38.56 37.59
C PRO A 219 12.36 38.56 36.06
N GLN A 220 11.18 39.09 35.71
CA GLN A 220 10.80 39.92 34.54
C GLN A 220 10.99 39.45 33.08
N GLN A 221 9.89 39.56 32.31
CA GLN A 221 9.78 39.39 30.85
C GLN A 221 10.19 40.64 30.07
N PRO A 222 10.35 40.52 28.74
CA PRO A 222 9.42 41.25 27.86
C PRO A 222 8.70 40.39 26.78
N SER A 223 7.37 40.47 26.80
CA SER A 223 6.42 40.45 25.68
C SER A 223 6.62 39.56 24.42
N ARG A 224 5.87 38.43 24.43
CA ARG A 224 4.92 37.98 23.38
C ARG A 224 5.36 37.83 21.91
N ILE A 225 5.42 36.57 21.47
CA ILE A 225 4.62 36.08 20.33
C ILE A 225 3.89 34.79 20.79
N ARG A 226 2.57 34.70 20.59
CA ARG A 226 1.80 33.46 20.83
C ARG A 226 1.73 32.69 19.51
N LEU A 227 2.52 31.62 19.35
CA LEU A 227 2.12 30.50 18.50
C LEU A 227 1.25 29.56 19.34
N ALA A 228 0.06 29.23 18.84
CA ALA A 228 -0.83 28.26 19.48
C ALA A 228 -0.38 26.85 19.12
N THR A 229 0.53 26.28 19.91
CA THR A 229 0.94 24.86 19.79
C THR A 229 -0.21 23.95 20.21
N HIS A 230 -1.05 23.55 19.26
CA HIS A 230 -1.97 22.41 19.41
C HIS A 230 -1.18 21.10 19.35
N SER A 231 -0.37 20.86 20.38
CA SER A 231 0.28 19.58 20.60
C SER A 231 -0.76 18.57 21.11
N HIS A 232 -1.60 18.06 20.21
CA HIS A 232 -2.39 16.85 20.49
C HIS A 232 -1.44 15.66 20.56
N SER A 233 -0.95 15.41 21.76
CA SER A 233 -0.15 14.24 22.09
C SER A 233 -0.94 12.97 21.82
N LEU A 234 -0.45 12.13 20.91
CA LEU A 234 -0.95 10.76 20.70
C LEU A 234 -0.60 9.82 21.87
N ALA A 235 0.18 10.28 22.86
CA ALA A 235 0.50 9.53 24.08
C ALA A 235 -0.60 9.65 25.15
N ALA A 236 -1.84 9.30 24.81
CA ALA A 236 -2.97 9.26 25.75
C ALA A 236 -4.06 8.21 25.41
N VAL A 237 -3.70 7.09 24.78
CA VAL A 237 -4.58 5.90 24.63
C VAL A 237 -3.85 4.63 25.08
N ALA A 238 -3.24 4.71 26.27
CA ALA A 238 -2.80 3.55 27.05
C ALA A 238 -3.57 3.56 28.37
N GLY A 239 -4.88 3.30 28.29
CA GLY A 239 -5.82 3.45 29.40
C GLY A 239 -6.93 2.40 29.35
N ASP A 240 -6.81 1.43 30.26
CA ASP A 240 -7.83 0.47 30.72
C ASP A 240 -8.42 -0.53 29.70
N GLU A 241 -7.82 -1.73 29.63
CA GLU A 241 -8.36 -2.93 28.97
C GLU A 241 -9.56 -3.56 29.72
N ARG A 242 -10.42 -2.74 30.34
CA ARG A 242 -11.66 -3.18 31.02
C ARG A 242 -12.92 -2.42 30.60
N GLY A 243 -12.85 -1.73 29.45
CA GLY A 243 -14.04 -1.24 28.76
C GLY A 243 -15.01 -2.39 28.46
N HIS A 244 -16.27 -2.24 28.87
CA HIS A 244 -17.31 -3.25 28.72
C HIS A 244 -17.51 -3.60 27.24
N VAL A 245 -17.13 -4.82 26.84
CA VAL A 245 -17.28 -5.28 25.46
C VAL A 245 -18.75 -5.63 25.22
N GLU A 246 -19.52 -4.69 24.68
CA GLU A 246 -20.75 -5.05 23.98
C GLU A 246 -20.38 -6.02 22.85
N ARG A 247 -20.73 -7.30 23.02
CA ARG A 247 -20.64 -8.29 21.96
C ARG A 247 -21.58 -7.85 20.84
N ALA A 248 -21.01 -7.32 19.76
CA ALA A 248 -21.74 -7.16 18.51
C ALA A 248 -22.35 -8.53 18.15
N GLY A 249 -23.68 -8.58 18.02
CA GLY A 249 -24.37 -9.82 17.69
C GLY A 249 -23.87 -10.37 16.36
N ASP A 250 -23.58 -11.67 16.32
CA ASP A 250 -23.17 -12.37 15.10
C ASP A 250 -24.38 -12.50 14.17
N PRO A 251 -24.44 -11.79 13.02
CA PRO A 251 -25.60 -11.85 12.15
C PRO A 251 -25.71 -13.25 11.56
N GLU A 252 -26.76 -13.98 11.94
CA GLU A 252 -27.13 -15.28 11.35
C GLU A 252 -26.00 -16.35 11.35
N GLY A 253 -25.04 -16.26 12.28
CA GLY A 253 -23.93 -17.22 12.38
C GLY A 253 -22.76 -16.97 11.42
N PHE A 254 -22.66 -15.78 10.83
CA PHE A 254 -21.61 -15.40 9.88
C PHE A 254 -20.18 -15.64 10.40
N LEU A 255 -19.90 -15.30 11.66
CA LEU A 255 -18.58 -15.49 12.25
C LEU A 255 -18.19 -16.99 12.29
N GLY A 256 -19.18 -17.87 12.49
CA GLY A 256 -18.99 -19.31 12.38
C GLY A 256 -18.60 -19.74 10.97
N LEU A 257 -19.28 -19.23 9.93
CA LEU A 257 -18.97 -19.53 8.53
C LEU A 257 -17.56 -19.04 8.14
N VAL A 258 -17.20 -17.81 8.52
CA VAL A 258 -15.86 -17.25 8.26
C VAL A 258 -14.77 -18.04 8.98
N ASN A 259 -14.94 -18.33 10.27
CA ASN A 259 -13.92 -19.05 11.02
C ASN A 259 -13.82 -20.52 10.57
N SER A 260 -14.92 -21.14 10.13
CA SER A 260 -14.88 -22.42 9.44
C SER A 260 -14.05 -22.33 8.16
N ALA A 261 -14.30 -21.34 7.30
CA ALA A 261 -13.52 -21.15 6.07
C ALA A 261 -12.04 -20.82 6.33
N ARG A 262 -11.70 -20.09 7.38
CA ARG A 262 -10.31 -19.82 7.79
C ARG A 262 -9.62 -21.09 8.32
N SER A 263 -10.34 -21.94 9.04
CA SER A 263 -9.79 -23.18 9.59
C SER A 263 -9.36 -24.20 8.53
N THR A 264 -9.98 -24.22 7.34
CA THR A 264 -9.60 -25.18 6.27
C THR A 264 -8.21 -24.96 5.70
N VAL A 265 -7.64 -23.77 5.91
CA VAL A 265 -6.26 -23.41 5.52
C VAL A 265 -5.34 -23.17 6.72
N GLY A 266 -5.79 -23.51 7.93
CA GLY A 266 -5.02 -23.32 9.17
C GLY A 266 -4.95 -21.89 9.69
N SER A 267 -5.70 -20.94 9.11
CA SER A 267 -5.65 -19.54 9.51
C SER A 267 -6.36 -19.29 10.84
N PRO A 268 -5.79 -18.47 11.74
CA PRO A 268 -6.40 -18.18 13.04
C PRO A 268 -7.82 -17.58 12.91
N PRO A 269 -8.74 -17.90 13.84
CA PRO A 269 -10.07 -17.31 13.84
C PRO A 269 -10.02 -15.81 14.10
N VAL A 270 -10.99 -15.08 13.53
CA VAL A 270 -11.25 -13.67 13.84
C VAL A 270 -12.39 -13.54 14.86
N SER A 271 -12.43 -12.42 15.59
CA SER A 271 -13.53 -12.06 16.50
C SER A 271 -14.24 -10.77 16.03
N LEU A 272 -15.56 -10.71 16.16
CA LEU A 272 -16.32 -9.49 15.85
C LEU A 272 -15.95 -8.34 16.80
N HIS A 273 -15.80 -7.14 16.25
CA HIS A 273 -15.42 -5.94 16.99
C HIS A 273 -16.39 -4.78 16.71
N GLY A 274 -17.08 -4.28 17.75
CA GLY A 274 -18.18 -3.31 17.63
C GLY A 274 -17.85 -2.06 16.80
N ARG A 275 -16.65 -1.48 16.98
CA ARG A 275 -16.20 -0.30 16.20
C ARG A 275 -16.06 -0.60 14.70
N LEU A 276 -15.58 -1.78 14.32
CA LEU A 276 -15.49 -2.20 12.91
C LEU A 276 -16.90 -2.47 12.35
N THR A 277 -17.78 -3.11 13.12
CA THR A 277 -19.18 -3.32 12.73
C THR A 277 -19.94 -2.00 12.53
N ALA A 278 -19.66 -0.97 13.35
CA ALA A 278 -20.23 0.37 13.17
C ALA A 278 -19.72 1.05 11.88
N ALA A 279 -18.40 1.00 11.62
CA ALA A 279 -17.81 1.51 10.38
C ALA A 279 -18.35 0.79 9.14
N ALA A 280 -18.44 -0.55 9.19
CA ALA A 280 -19.01 -1.38 8.14
C ALA A 280 -20.48 -1.03 7.86
N ARG A 281 -21.29 -0.79 8.91
CA ARG A 281 -22.69 -0.38 8.76
C ARG A 281 -22.82 1.00 8.11
N ALA A 282 -22.03 1.98 8.56
CA ALA A 282 -22.02 3.31 7.97
C ALA A 282 -21.63 3.28 6.49
N HIS A 283 -20.64 2.45 6.12
CA HIS A 283 -20.20 2.32 4.74
C HIS A 283 -21.18 1.53 3.85
N ALA A 284 -21.78 0.45 4.35
CA ALA A 284 -22.84 -0.29 3.65
C ALA A 284 -24.07 0.61 3.37
N SER A 285 -24.48 1.43 4.34
CA SER A 285 -25.55 2.44 4.14
C SER A 285 -25.19 3.47 3.07
N ALA A 286 -23.93 3.90 3.01
CA ALA A 286 -23.43 4.85 2.01
C ALA A 286 -23.45 4.26 0.59
N MET A 287 -22.98 3.01 0.43
CA MET A 287 -23.05 2.28 -0.85
C MET A 287 -24.50 2.04 -1.31
N ALA A 288 -25.38 1.57 -0.41
CA ALA A 288 -26.79 1.33 -0.71
C ALA A 288 -27.55 2.62 -1.09
N SER A 289 -27.21 3.74 -0.43
CA SER A 289 -27.79 5.05 -0.76
C SER A 289 -27.35 5.54 -2.14
N ALA A 290 -26.09 5.30 -2.52
CA ALA A 290 -25.50 5.66 -3.81
C ALA A 290 -25.82 4.69 -4.96
N GLY A 291 -26.31 3.48 -4.67
CA GLY A 291 -26.54 2.43 -5.67
C GLY A 291 -25.27 1.86 -6.29
N ARG A 292 -24.09 2.03 -5.67
CA ARG A 292 -22.79 1.63 -6.22
C ARG A 292 -21.83 1.11 -5.15
N LEU A 293 -20.95 0.19 -5.54
CA LEU A 293 -19.80 -0.22 -4.74
C LEU A 293 -18.65 0.79 -4.90
N GLY A 294 -17.84 0.95 -3.85
CA GLY A 294 -16.63 1.76 -3.90
C GLY A 294 -16.04 2.00 -2.52
N VAL A 295 -14.72 2.06 -2.43
CA VAL A 295 -13.96 2.33 -1.19
C VAL A 295 -14.33 3.69 -0.59
N GLU A 296 -14.77 4.64 -1.43
CA GLU A 296 -15.24 5.98 -1.05
C GLU A 296 -16.76 6.11 -1.22
N GLY A 297 -17.43 6.64 -0.19
CA GLY A 297 -18.86 6.93 -0.22
C GLY A 297 -19.20 8.15 -1.10
N PRO A 298 -20.49 8.39 -1.40
CA PRO A 298 -20.93 9.60 -2.11
C PRO A 298 -20.70 10.91 -1.32
N ASP A 299 -20.37 10.79 -0.03
CA ASP A 299 -19.99 11.87 0.88
C ASP A 299 -18.47 12.18 0.85
N GLY A 300 -17.69 11.52 -0.02
CA GLY A 300 -16.23 11.68 -0.09
C GLY A 300 -15.47 10.99 1.05
N VAL A 301 -16.14 10.16 1.86
CA VAL A 301 -15.53 9.50 3.03
C VAL A 301 -15.25 8.04 2.74
N SER A 302 -13.97 7.69 2.73
CA SER A 302 -13.47 6.32 2.56
C SER A 302 -13.87 5.38 3.69
N VAL A 303 -13.91 4.08 3.41
CA VAL A 303 -14.10 3.03 4.42
C VAL A 303 -13.02 3.09 5.51
N HIS A 304 -11.79 3.43 5.13
CA HIS A 304 -10.64 3.64 6.02
C HIS A 304 -10.87 4.79 7.01
N GLN A 305 -11.32 5.94 6.52
CA GLN A 305 -11.69 7.07 7.37
C GLN A 305 -12.86 6.72 8.29
N ARG A 306 -13.83 5.90 7.85
CA ARG A 306 -14.93 5.42 8.73
C ARG A 306 -14.43 4.50 9.84
N VAL A 307 -13.44 3.64 9.57
CA VAL A 307 -12.80 2.79 10.59
C VAL A 307 -12.12 3.64 11.67
N VAL A 308 -11.34 4.64 11.27
CA VAL A 308 -10.69 5.56 12.22
C VAL A 308 -11.70 6.44 12.95
N ALA A 309 -12.72 6.97 12.26
CA ALA A 309 -13.78 7.78 12.86
C ALA A 309 -14.67 6.99 13.85
N ALA A 310 -14.83 5.68 13.65
CA ALA A 310 -15.44 4.77 14.62
C ALA A 310 -14.51 4.48 15.82
N GLY A 311 -13.33 5.09 15.88
CA GLY A 311 -12.35 4.95 16.96
C GLY A 311 -11.52 3.67 16.88
N TYR A 312 -11.39 3.04 15.71
CA TYR A 312 -10.59 1.82 15.55
C TYR A 312 -9.25 2.12 14.87
N ALA A 313 -8.16 1.98 15.62
CA ALA A 313 -6.80 2.07 15.09
C ALA A 313 -6.28 0.68 14.68
N TYR A 314 -5.56 0.59 13.57
CA TYR A 314 -5.09 -0.66 12.98
C TYR A 314 -3.65 -0.60 12.47
N LEU A 315 -3.02 -1.77 12.35
CA LEU A 315 -1.75 -1.97 11.64
C LEU A 315 -1.97 -2.43 10.20
N THR A 316 -3.10 -3.08 9.94
CA THR A 316 -3.54 -3.40 8.59
C THR A 316 -5.05 -3.60 8.59
N VAL A 317 -5.69 -3.27 7.48
CA VAL A 317 -7.11 -3.46 7.23
C VAL A 317 -7.27 -4.01 5.81
N GLY A 318 -8.24 -4.89 5.63
CA GLY A 318 -8.71 -5.32 4.32
C GLY A 318 -10.23 -5.39 4.30
N GLU A 319 -10.80 -5.22 3.12
CA GLU A 319 -12.23 -5.05 2.94
C GLU A 319 -12.80 -5.99 1.87
N HIS A 320 -14.08 -6.32 2.04
CA HIS A 320 -14.92 -6.88 0.99
C HIS A 320 -16.15 -6.00 0.85
N LEU A 321 -16.22 -5.29 -0.28
CA LEU A 321 -17.33 -4.44 -0.68
C LEU A 321 -18.08 -5.17 -1.80
N VAL A 322 -19.26 -5.69 -1.49
CA VAL A 322 -19.96 -6.66 -2.37
C VAL A 322 -21.44 -6.32 -2.45
N SER A 323 -22.04 -6.37 -3.63
CA SER A 323 -23.50 -6.38 -3.79
C SER A 323 -23.96 -7.74 -4.35
N GLY A 324 -25.19 -8.13 -3.99
CA GLY A 324 -25.86 -9.31 -4.55
C GLY A 324 -26.15 -10.44 -3.56
N PRO A 325 -25.19 -10.91 -2.73
CA PRO A 325 -25.45 -11.94 -1.72
C PRO A 325 -26.61 -11.54 -0.81
N ARG A 326 -27.53 -12.45 -0.55
CA ARG A 326 -28.71 -12.24 0.31
C ARG A 326 -28.52 -12.83 1.71
N THR A 327 -27.54 -13.72 1.87
CA THR A 327 -27.26 -14.41 3.14
C THR A 327 -25.76 -14.40 3.46
N PRO A 328 -25.38 -14.58 4.74
CA PRO A 328 -24.01 -14.87 5.16
C PRO A 328 -23.31 -15.97 4.35
N ALA A 329 -24.01 -17.06 4.06
CA ALA A 329 -23.45 -18.20 3.34
C ALA A 329 -23.13 -17.86 1.89
N GLU A 330 -24.03 -17.13 1.21
CA GLU A 330 -23.77 -16.61 -0.14
C GLU A 330 -22.60 -15.63 -0.16
N PHE A 331 -22.46 -14.78 0.87
CA PHE A 331 -21.33 -13.84 0.97
C PHE A 331 -20.00 -14.59 1.14
N VAL A 332 -19.91 -15.56 2.05
CA VAL A 332 -18.69 -16.34 2.25
C VAL A 332 -18.35 -17.16 1.00
N ALA A 333 -19.35 -17.75 0.34
CA ALA A 333 -19.16 -18.42 -0.95
C ALA A 333 -18.68 -17.45 -2.05
N TYR A 334 -19.18 -16.21 -2.08
CA TYR A 334 -18.71 -15.17 -2.99
C TYR A 334 -17.23 -14.84 -2.76
N CYS A 335 -16.81 -14.64 -1.50
CA CYS A 335 -15.41 -14.38 -1.15
C CYS A 335 -14.48 -15.54 -1.53
N LEU A 336 -14.92 -16.79 -1.36
CA LEU A 336 -14.10 -17.96 -1.71
C LEU A 336 -13.98 -18.21 -3.23
N ARG A 337 -14.83 -17.57 -4.05
CA ARG A 337 -14.93 -17.84 -5.50
C ARG A 337 -13.72 -17.35 -6.29
N THR A 338 -13.22 -16.15 -6.02
CA THR A 338 -12.07 -15.55 -6.74
C THR A 338 -10.86 -15.42 -5.82
N GLU A 339 -9.66 -15.34 -6.40
CA GLU A 339 -8.41 -15.44 -5.65
C GLU A 339 -8.17 -14.28 -4.68
N GLN A 340 -8.32 -13.03 -5.13
CA GLN A 340 -8.04 -11.86 -4.30
C GLN A 340 -8.97 -11.78 -3.06
N PRO A 341 -10.30 -11.96 -3.14
CA PRO A 341 -11.15 -12.00 -1.95
C PRO A 341 -10.92 -13.23 -1.06
N ARG A 342 -10.55 -14.37 -1.65
CA ARG A 342 -10.20 -15.59 -0.91
C ARG A 342 -8.93 -15.37 -0.09
N HIS A 343 -7.91 -14.74 -0.67
CA HIS A 343 -6.67 -14.38 0.01
C HIS A 343 -6.98 -13.50 1.23
N THR A 344 -7.70 -12.39 1.04
CA THR A 344 -8.11 -11.50 2.14
C THR A 344 -8.93 -12.22 3.22
N LEU A 345 -9.87 -13.10 2.85
CA LEU A 345 -10.67 -13.86 3.82
C LEU A 345 -9.80 -14.84 4.64
N HIS A 346 -8.80 -15.45 4.01
CA HIS A 346 -7.90 -16.42 4.62
C HIS A 346 -6.69 -15.81 5.32
N ASP A 347 -6.39 -14.53 5.12
CA ASP A 347 -5.14 -13.92 5.59
C ASP A 347 -4.94 -14.08 7.12
N PRO A 348 -3.86 -14.74 7.58
CA PRO A 348 -3.62 -15.00 8.99
C PRO A 348 -3.20 -13.76 9.80
N VAL A 349 -2.94 -12.60 9.18
CA VAL A 349 -2.66 -11.37 9.92
C VAL A 349 -3.89 -10.92 10.72
N PHE A 350 -5.07 -10.96 10.09
CA PHE A 350 -6.30 -10.40 10.64
C PHE A 350 -6.76 -11.11 11.92
N ARG A 351 -7.21 -10.31 12.90
CA ARG A 351 -7.66 -10.78 14.23
C ARG A 351 -9.07 -10.33 14.55
N HIS A 352 -9.46 -9.15 14.09
CA HIS A 352 -10.80 -8.62 14.28
C HIS A 352 -11.56 -8.57 12.96
N ALA A 353 -12.87 -8.72 13.05
CA ALA A 353 -13.81 -8.54 11.95
C ALA A 353 -14.88 -7.51 12.31
N GLY A 354 -15.38 -6.78 11.32
CA GLY A 354 -16.62 -6.02 11.42
C GLY A 354 -17.43 -6.21 10.15
N LEU A 355 -18.74 -6.39 10.31
CA LEU A 355 -19.62 -6.75 9.21
C LEU A 355 -20.92 -5.99 9.31
N ALA A 356 -21.41 -5.50 8.18
CA ALA A 356 -22.80 -5.12 8.02
C ALA A 356 -23.25 -5.27 6.57
N HIS A 357 -24.56 -5.39 6.39
CA HIS A 357 -25.20 -5.25 5.10
C HIS A 357 -26.41 -4.32 5.19
N VAL A 358 -26.75 -3.70 4.06
CA VAL A 358 -27.92 -2.85 3.88
C VAL A 358 -28.56 -3.18 2.55
N THR A 359 -29.87 -3.48 2.57
CA THR A 359 -30.66 -3.67 1.34
C THR A 359 -31.22 -2.33 0.91
N ASP A 360 -30.94 -1.89 -0.32
CA ASP A 360 -31.57 -0.71 -0.91
C ASP A 360 -33.02 -1.03 -1.26
N GLY A 361 -33.96 -0.34 -0.64
CA GLY A 361 -35.40 -0.56 -0.84
C GLY A 361 -35.91 -0.18 -2.23
N ARG A 362 -35.08 0.43 -3.10
CA ARG A 362 -35.43 0.82 -4.47
C ARG A 362 -35.08 -0.28 -5.48
N SER A 363 -33.86 -0.81 -5.42
CA SER A 363 -33.37 -1.89 -6.29
C SER A 363 -33.65 -3.30 -5.76
N GLY A 364 -33.72 -3.47 -4.43
CA GLY A 364 -33.68 -4.77 -3.77
C GLY A 364 -32.24 -5.33 -3.62
N ASP A 365 -31.22 -4.62 -4.09
CA ASP A 365 -29.83 -5.05 -3.97
C ASP A 365 -29.34 -4.93 -2.52
N THR A 366 -28.63 -5.96 -2.06
CA THR A 366 -28.02 -5.97 -0.72
C THR A 366 -26.53 -5.68 -0.82
N TYR A 367 -26.11 -4.59 -0.17
CA TYR A 367 -24.74 -4.08 -0.14
C TYR A 367 -24.06 -4.51 1.17
N TRP A 368 -22.99 -5.27 1.06
CA TRP A 368 -22.19 -5.76 2.17
C TRP A 368 -20.90 -4.96 2.31
N THR A 369 -20.55 -4.64 3.55
CA THR A 369 -19.19 -4.27 3.95
C THR A 369 -18.71 -5.29 4.97
N ALA A 370 -17.66 -6.05 4.64
CA ALA A 370 -16.88 -6.79 5.64
C ALA A 370 -15.50 -6.14 5.76
N LEU A 371 -15.03 -5.97 7.00
CA LEU A 371 -13.75 -5.36 7.35
C LEU A 371 -12.98 -6.36 8.20
N TRP A 372 -11.75 -6.62 7.81
CA TRP A 372 -10.81 -7.51 8.50
C TRP A 372 -9.65 -6.65 8.96
N ALA A 373 -9.23 -6.75 10.22
CA ALA A 373 -8.19 -5.89 10.72
C ALA A 373 -7.27 -6.55 11.75
N THR A 374 -6.04 -6.08 11.78
CA THR A 374 -5.10 -6.28 12.88
C THR A 374 -5.13 -5.02 13.73
N PRO A 375 -5.51 -5.09 15.02
CA PRO A 375 -5.60 -3.92 15.88
C PRO A 375 -4.22 -3.25 16.04
N PHE A 376 -4.23 -1.94 16.19
CA PHE A 376 -3.02 -1.21 16.54
C PHE A 376 -2.51 -1.60 17.93
N SER A 377 -1.20 -1.76 18.06
CA SER A 377 -0.51 -1.84 19.35
C SER A 377 0.90 -1.28 19.18
N PRO A 378 1.50 -0.62 20.20
CA PRO A 378 2.87 -0.10 20.11
C PRO A 378 3.90 -1.19 19.77
N ALA A 379 3.76 -2.39 20.35
CA ALA A 379 4.63 -3.53 20.05
C ALA A 379 4.42 -4.08 18.63
N GLY A 380 3.21 -3.97 18.07
CA GLY A 380 2.95 -4.32 16.68
C GLY A 380 3.52 -3.30 15.70
N LEU A 381 3.39 -2.01 16.00
CA LEU A 381 4.01 -0.92 15.23
C LEU A 381 5.53 -1.09 15.16
N ALA A 382 6.18 -1.35 16.29
CA ALA A 382 7.62 -1.59 16.35
C ALA A 382 8.04 -2.74 15.40
N ARG A 383 7.37 -3.91 15.49
CA ARG A 383 7.65 -5.03 14.57
C ARG A 383 7.41 -4.67 13.10
N THR A 384 6.36 -3.91 12.79
CA THR A 384 6.08 -3.43 11.43
C THR A 384 7.18 -2.49 10.90
N GLN A 385 7.75 -1.64 11.76
CA GLN A 385 8.88 -0.77 11.43
C GLN A 385 10.18 -1.57 11.26
N ASP A 386 10.48 -2.48 12.20
CA ASP A 386 11.65 -3.36 12.18
C ASP A 386 11.67 -4.23 10.91
N GLU A 387 10.53 -4.83 10.54
CA GLU A 387 10.40 -5.65 9.32
C GLU A 387 10.68 -4.83 8.04
N VAL A 388 10.27 -3.56 7.97
CA VAL A 388 10.64 -2.66 6.86
C VAL A 388 12.15 -2.39 6.86
N VAL A 389 12.79 -2.20 8.01
CA VAL A 389 14.26 -2.01 8.12
C VAL A 389 14.98 -3.27 7.64
N ASP A 390 14.57 -4.44 8.09
CA ASP A 390 15.17 -5.73 7.72
C ASP A 390 15.02 -6.02 6.22
N LEU A 391 13.83 -5.83 5.65
CA LEU A 391 13.59 -5.99 4.21
C LEU A 391 14.40 -4.98 3.39
N THR A 392 14.51 -3.73 3.83
CA THR A 392 15.35 -2.71 3.17
C THR A 392 16.84 -3.10 3.21
N ASN A 393 17.30 -3.64 4.33
CA ASN A 393 18.66 -4.12 4.50
C ASN A 393 18.94 -5.41 3.69
N LEU A 394 17.94 -6.27 3.47
CA LEU A 394 18.03 -7.41 2.57
C LEU A 394 18.29 -6.97 1.11
N GLU A 395 17.58 -5.94 0.63
CA GLU A 395 17.80 -5.40 -0.71
C GLU A 395 19.17 -4.73 -0.85
N ARG A 396 19.63 -4.01 0.18
CA ARG A 396 20.99 -3.46 0.23
C ARG A 396 22.06 -4.55 0.24
N ALA A 397 21.85 -5.64 0.98
CA ALA A 397 22.77 -6.78 0.99
C ALA A 397 22.86 -7.46 -0.39
N ARG A 398 21.73 -7.60 -1.12
CA ARG A 398 21.72 -8.09 -2.51
C ARG A 398 22.51 -7.18 -3.46
N ALA A 399 22.54 -5.87 -3.19
CA ALA A 399 23.34 -4.89 -3.92
C ALA A 399 24.81 -4.77 -3.42
N GLY A 400 25.24 -5.60 -2.46
CA GLY A 400 26.60 -5.55 -1.90
C GLY A 400 26.89 -4.36 -0.99
N LEU A 401 25.84 -3.70 -0.47
CA LEU A 401 25.94 -2.52 0.39
C LEU A 401 25.88 -2.87 1.87
N ALA A 402 26.50 -2.04 2.71
CA ALA A 402 26.37 -2.14 4.16
C ALA A 402 24.91 -1.88 4.62
N PRO A 403 24.42 -2.59 5.64
CA PRO A 403 23.09 -2.36 6.20
C PRO A 403 23.01 -0.96 6.85
N LEU A 404 21.81 -0.38 6.79
CA LEU A 404 21.45 0.85 7.49
C LEU A 404 21.17 0.53 8.96
N ALA A 405 21.73 1.35 9.86
CA ALA A 405 21.40 1.30 11.28
C ALA A 405 20.06 2.02 11.55
N ALA A 406 19.22 1.44 12.40
CA ALA A 406 18.01 2.12 12.86
C ALA A 406 18.37 3.39 13.67
N ASP A 407 17.78 4.52 13.31
CA ASP A 407 18.01 5.82 13.96
C ASP A 407 16.69 6.32 14.61
N PRO A 408 16.62 6.38 15.95
CA PRO A 408 15.39 6.77 16.65
C PRO A 408 14.87 8.16 16.33
N SER A 409 15.74 9.13 16.01
CA SER A 409 15.34 10.50 15.65
C SER A 409 14.73 10.53 14.25
N LEU A 410 15.31 9.80 13.29
CA LEU A 410 14.69 9.61 11.97
C LEU A 410 13.38 8.83 12.07
N GLY A 411 13.32 7.80 12.93
CA GLY A 411 12.10 7.02 13.18
C GLY A 411 10.97 7.88 13.76
N ALA A 412 11.27 8.74 14.73
CA ALA A 412 10.30 9.68 15.29
C ALA A 412 9.78 10.68 14.24
N ALA A 413 10.66 11.23 13.39
CA ALA A 413 10.27 12.12 12.29
C ALA A 413 9.38 11.41 11.25
N ALA A 414 9.76 10.20 10.82
CA ALA A 414 9.03 9.42 9.84
C ALA A 414 7.64 9.01 10.39
N GLN A 415 7.58 8.57 11.65
CA GLN A 415 6.34 8.18 12.32
C GLN A 415 5.38 9.37 12.49
N ALA A 416 5.90 10.54 12.85
CA ALA A 416 5.10 11.76 12.90
C ALA A 416 4.54 12.13 11.52
N TYR A 417 5.35 11.99 10.45
CA TYR A 417 4.93 12.36 9.10
C TYR A 417 3.91 11.39 8.48
N SER A 418 4.06 10.08 8.70
CA SER A 418 3.04 9.09 8.32
C SER A 418 1.70 9.35 9.02
N ALA A 419 1.73 9.66 10.32
CA ALA A 419 0.52 10.00 11.08
C ALA A 419 -0.12 11.32 10.60
N ASP A 420 0.69 12.30 10.22
CA ASP A 420 0.24 13.59 9.68
C ASP A 420 -0.45 13.46 8.32
N MET A 421 0.16 12.71 7.38
CA MET A 421 -0.44 12.37 6.08
C MET A 421 -1.79 11.66 6.25
N ALA A 422 -1.87 10.67 7.15
CA ALA A 422 -3.10 9.93 7.43
C ALA A 422 -4.19 10.81 8.08
N ALA A 423 -3.82 11.69 9.00
CA ALA A 423 -4.75 12.56 9.73
C ALA A 423 -5.30 13.70 8.88
N ARG A 424 -4.47 14.28 8.00
CA ARG A 424 -4.82 15.43 7.16
C ARG A 424 -5.13 15.08 5.69
N ALA A 425 -5.14 13.79 5.36
CA ALA A 425 -5.51 13.26 4.04
C ALA A 425 -4.71 13.85 2.87
N PHE A 426 -3.42 14.07 3.05
CA PHE A 426 -2.49 14.48 1.99
C PHE A 426 -1.43 13.40 1.74
N TYR A 427 -0.80 13.47 0.57
CA TYR A 427 0.33 12.63 0.18
C TYR A 427 1.30 13.49 -0.61
N SER A 428 2.46 13.80 -0.03
CA SER A 428 3.50 14.64 -0.61
C SER A 428 4.76 14.55 0.25
N HIS A 429 5.93 14.77 -0.36
CA HIS A 429 7.19 14.98 0.37
C HIS A 429 7.28 16.36 1.05
N THR A 430 6.40 17.29 0.71
CA THR A 430 6.33 18.64 1.32
C THR A 430 5.06 18.72 2.17
N SER A 431 5.17 19.12 3.43
CA SER A 431 3.96 19.32 4.25
C SER A 431 3.14 20.51 3.73
N PRO A 432 1.82 20.60 4.02
CA PRO A 432 1.01 21.78 3.70
C PRO A 432 1.55 23.13 4.22
N GLU A 433 2.44 23.10 5.22
CA GLU A 433 3.17 24.26 5.77
C GLU A 433 4.46 24.60 4.98
N GLY A 434 4.79 23.84 3.95
CA GLY A 434 6.00 23.96 3.14
C GLY A 434 7.22 23.19 3.68
N THR A 435 7.09 22.42 4.77
CA THR A 435 8.25 21.78 5.43
C THR A 435 8.76 20.53 4.71
N GLN A 436 10.08 20.41 4.62
CA GLN A 436 10.80 19.40 3.85
C GLN A 436 11.33 18.27 4.75
N PRO A 437 11.79 17.13 4.18
CA PRO A 437 12.23 15.97 4.95
C PRO A 437 13.36 16.24 5.94
N TRP A 438 14.28 17.14 5.58
CA TRP A 438 15.36 17.58 6.48
C TRP A 438 14.87 18.45 7.63
N ASP A 439 13.81 19.25 7.44
CA ASP A 439 13.24 20.10 8.50
C ASP A 439 12.60 19.23 9.58
N ARG A 440 11.83 18.20 9.19
CA ARG A 440 11.23 17.24 10.13
C ARG A 440 12.27 16.36 10.82
N ALA A 441 13.33 15.95 10.13
CA ALA A 441 14.45 15.23 10.74
C ALA A 441 15.17 16.09 11.79
N ALA A 442 15.47 17.35 11.47
CA ALA A 442 16.11 18.29 12.40
C ALA A 442 15.21 18.61 13.61
N ALA A 443 13.90 18.80 13.39
CA ALA A 443 12.92 19.02 14.46
C ALA A 443 12.79 17.81 15.43
N ALA A 444 13.03 16.59 14.94
CA ALA A 444 13.13 15.38 15.76
C ALA A 444 14.52 15.15 16.41
N GLY A 445 15.42 16.14 16.32
CA GLY A 445 16.76 16.09 16.91
C GLY A 445 17.80 15.31 16.11
N SER A 446 17.54 14.98 14.85
CA SER A 446 18.53 14.33 13.99
C SER A 446 19.71 15.26 13.67
N THR A 447 20.93 14.75 13.80
CA THR A 447 22.18 15.48 13.49
C THR A 447 22.78 15.10 12.13
N ARG A 448 22.05 14.32 11.33
CA ARG A 448 22.49 13.86 10.00
C ARG A 448 22.58 15.03 9.02
N ARG A 449 23.61 15.03 8.17
CA ARG A 449 23.89 16.12 7.22
C ARG A 449 23.27 15.90 5.85
N SER A 450 23.03 14.64 5.48
CA SER A 450 22.23 14.29 4.30
C SER A 450 20.99 13.53 4.74
N ILE A 451 19.84 13.96 4.23
CA ILE A 451 18.54 13.32 4.44
C ILE A 451 17.98 12.92 3.08
N GLY A 452 17.38 11.73 3.00
CA GLY A 452 16.53 11.30 1.88
C GLY A 452 15.20 10.79 2.43
N GLU A 453 14.15 10.79 1.61
CA GLU A 453 12.82 10.33 2.00
C GLU A 453 12.21 9.44 0.92
N ASN A 454 11.60 8.34 1.32
CA ASN A 454 10.62 7.62 0.52
C ASN A 454 9.27 7.69 1.24
N ILE A 455 8.18 7.90 0.51
CA ILE A 455 6.82 7.78 1.05
C ILE A 455 6.03 6.75 0.24
N ALA A 456 4.97 6.21 0.83
CA ALA A 456 4.03 5.35 0.13
C ALA A 456 2.67 5.36 0.85
N CYS A 457 1.61 4.97 0.15
CA CYS A 457 0.29 4.79 0.74
C CYS A 457 -0.48 3.65 0.05
N GLY A 458 -1.36 2.98 0.79
CA GLY A 458 -2.18 1.87 0.28
C GLY A 458 -1.59 0.46 0.48
N GLN A 459 -0.28 0.30 0.71
CA GLN A 459 0.31 -1.00 1.03
C GLN A 459 -0.08 -1.46 2.43
N ARG A 460 -0.46 -2.72 2.55
CA ARG A 460 -1.04 -3.35 3.75
C ARG A 460 -0.02 -4.13 4.57
N SER A 461 1.23 -4.23 4.10
CA SER A 461 2.33 -4.93 4.78
C SER A 461 3.72 -4.31 4.49
N PRO A 462 4.72 -4.56 5.36
CA PRO A 462 6.13 -4.25 5.10
C PRO A 462 6.67 -4.80 3.77
N ALA A 463 6.29 -6.03 3.41
CA ALA A 463 6.70 -6.65 2.15
C ALA A 463 6.10 -5.95 0.92
N GLU A 464 4.81 -5.60 0.95
CA GLU A 464 4.17 -4.83 -0.14
C GLU A 464 4.85 -3.45 -0.31
N VAL A 465 5.16 -2.73 0.78
CA VAL A 465 5.74 -1.39 0.69
C VAL A 465 7.21 -1.38 0.26
N VAL A 466 8.05 -2.28 0.76
CA VAL A 466 9.45 -2.37 0.30
C VAL A 466 9.52 -2.83 -1.15
N THR A 467 8.65 -3.77 -1.58
CA THR A 467 8.52 -4.14 -2.99
C THR A 467 8.10 -2.95 -3.85
N GLY A 468 7.11 -2.16 -3.38
CA GLY A 468 6.68 -0.93 -4.06
C GLY A 468 7.80 0.10 -4.22
N TRP A 469 8.62 0.33 -3.18
CA TRP A 469 9.79 1.21 -3.25
C TRP A 469 10.91 0.65 -4.12
N MET A 470 11.14 -0.67 -4.18
CA MET A 470 12.18 -1.27 -5.03
C MET A 470 11.80 -1.30 -6.52
N ASN A 471 10.50 -1.30 -6.82
CA ASN A 471 9.94 -1.17 -8.17
C ASN A 471 9.82 0.30 -8.62
N SER A 472 9.89 1.26 -7.69
CA SER A 472 9.89 2.70 -7.98
C SER A 472 11.32 3.25 -8.00
N PRO A 473 11.78 3.96 -9.03
CA PRO A 473 13.21 4.10 -9.23
C PRO A 473 13.85 5.17 -8.35
N GLY A 474 13.18 6.30 -8.15
CA GLY A 474 13.62 7.32 -7.19
C GLY A 474 13.71 6.76 -5.76
N HIS A 475 12.70 5.97 -5.36
CA HIS A 475 12.68 5.31 -4.06
C HIS A 475 13.78 4.24 -3.90
N ARG A 476 14.00 3.42 -4.93
CA ARG A 476 15.10 2.45 -5.01
C ARG A 476 16.47 3.12 -4.94
N ALA A 477 16.64 4.26 -5.62
CA ALA A 477 17.89 5.03 -5.61
C ALA A 477 18.24 5.54 -4.20
N ASN A 478 17.24 5.91 -3.39
CA ASN A 478 17.45 6.22 -1.96
C ASN A 478 17.85 4.97 -1.16
N ILE A 479 17.10 3.85 -1.29
CA ILE A 479 17.40 2.58 -0.60
C ILE A 479 18.83 2.11 -0.88
N LEU A 480 19.25 2.15 -2.14
CA LEU A 480 20.56 1.67 -2.61
C LEU A 480 21.65 2.75 -2.60
N LYS A 481 21.41 3.94 -2.03
CA LYS A 481 22.45 4.98 -1.94
C LYS A 481 23.57 4.53 -0.98
N PRO A 482 24.83 4.39 -1.43
CA PRO A 482 25.91 3.90 -0.56
C PRO A 482 26.27 4.87 0.57
N GLY A 483 26.02 6.18 0.37
CA GLY A 483 26.30 7.22 1.36
C GLY A 483 25.35 7.26 2.55
N PHE A 484 24.14 6.67 2.44
CA PHE A 484 23.25 6.55 3.59
C PHE A 484 23.70 5.40 4.49
N THR A 485 23.70 5.68 5.79
CA THR A 485 24.16 4.78 6.88
C THR A 485 23.07 4.53 7.93
N HIS A 486 22.02 5.36 7.95
CA HIS A 486 20.96 5.32 8.95
C HIS A 486 19.57 5.34 8.30
N LEU A 487 18.59 4.74 8.98
CA LEU A 487 17.19 4.63 8.54
C LEU A 487 16.23 4.84 9.72
N GLY A 488 15.18 5.61 9.49
CA GLY A 488 13.98 5.64 10.32
C GLY A 488 12.75 5.29 9.49
N VAL A 489 11.80 4.56 10.08
CA VAL A 489 10.55 4.14 9.42
C VAL A 489 9.34 4.66 10.19
N GLY A 490 8.34 5.14 9.47
CA GLY A 490 7.02 5.52 9.98
C GLY A 490 5.91 4.70 9.32
N PHE A 491 4.85 4.45 10.10
CA PHE A 491 3.61 3.83 9.61
C PHE A 491 2.38 4.46 10.28
N ALA A 492 1.32 4.72 9.52
CA ALA A 492 0.00 5.03 10.07
C ALA A 492 -1.13 4.39 9.26
N GLY A 493 -2.06 3.73 9.95
CA GLY A 493 -3.36 3.33 9.39
C GLY A 493 -4.34 4.49 9.47
N GLY A 494 -4.97 4.84 8.35
CA GLY A 494 -5.96 5.92 8.26
C GLY A 494 -5.98 6.60 6.89
N GLY A 495 -6.57 7.79 6.83
CA GLY A 495 -6.74 8.59 5.60
C GLY A 495 -7.51 7.88 4.47
N PRO A 496 -7.68 8.51 3.30
CA PRO A 496 -8.34 7.89 2.15
C PRO A 496 -7.65 6.62 1.65
N ALA A 497 -6.31 6.61 1.64
CA ALA A 497 -5.48 5.51 1.14
C ALA A 497 -5.38 4.30 2.08
N GLY A 498 -5.92 4.39 3.31
CA GLY A 498 -5.94 3.27 4.27
C GLY A 498 -4.65 3.10 5.05
N THR A 499 -3.49 3.26 4.44
CA THR A 499 -2.18 3.21 5.09
C THR A 499 -1.25 4.26 4.52
N TYR A 500 -0.32 4.73 5.35
CA TYR A 500 0.72 5.71 5.00
C TYR A 500 2.04 5.26 5.60
N TRP A 501 3.10 5.37 4.81
CA TRP A 501 4.44 4.90 5.13
C TRP A 501 5.47 6.00 4.85
N THR A 502 6.56 6.00 5.61
CA THR A 502 7.70 6.91 5.39
C THR A 502 9.00 6.20 5.73
N GLN A 503 10.00 6.27 4.86
CA GLN A 503 11.40 6.00 5.19
C GLN A 503 12.17 7.32 5.19
N LEU A 504 12.90 7.61 6.26
CA LEU A 504 13.87 8.70 6.30
C LEU A 504 15.28 8.12 6.41
N PHE A 505 16.11 8.43 5.43
CA PHE A 505 17.50 8.01 5.36
C PHE A 505 18.44 9.10 5.91
N GLY A 506 19.56 8.70 6.49
CA GLY A 506 20.53 9.61 7.09
C GLY A 506 21.99 9.27 6.81
N ALA A 507 22.82 10.32 6.73
CA ALA A 507 24.29 10.26 6.76
C ALA A 507 24.84 11.34 7.71
#